data_AF-A0A259PQB0-F1
#
_entry.id   AF-A0A259PQB0-F1
#
_cell.length_a   1.000
_cell.length_b   1.000
_cell.length_c   1.000
_cell.angle_alpha   90.00
_cell.angle_beta   90.00
_cell.angle_gamma   90.00
#
_symmetry.space_group_name_H-M   'P 1'
#
loop_
_entity.id
_entity.type
_entity.pdbx_description
1 polymer ?
#
loop_
_entity_poly.entity_id
_entity_poly.type
_entity_poly.pdbx_seq_one_letter_code
_entity_poly.pdbx_strand_id
1 'polypeptide(L)' 'MTDIAVQTIRWQDPRELTDVGVLLANGRLAPRRFASRAEAQAWARPEAGEQVVELNTVCQCDL' A
#
# COMPACT_ATOMS: atom_id res chain seq x y z
N MET A 1 5.15 -41.47 -5.86
CA MET A 1 4.40 -40.55 -6.74
C MET A 1 3.75 -39.53 -5.85
N THR A 2 4.26 -38.29 -5.86
CA THR A 2 3.73 -37.21 -5.02
C THR A 2 2.82 -36.36 -5.89
N ASP A 3 1.55 -36.30 -5.53
CA ASP A 3 0.53 -35.54 -6.23
C ASP A 3 0.72 -34.04 -5.94
N ILE A 4 1.02 -33.24 -6.97
CA ILE A 4 1.10 -31.79 -6.85
C ILE A 4 -0.30 -31.25 -7.09
N ALA A 5 -0.97 -30.86 -6.02
CA ALA A 5 -2.25 -30.17 -6.12
C ALA A 5 -2.06 -28.81 -6.82
N VAL A 6 -2.76 -28.61 -7.94
CA VAL A 6 -2.84 -27.31 -8.61
C VAL A 6 -3.80 -26.41 -7.83
N GLN A 7 -3.28 -25.31 -7.30
CA GLN A 7 -4.12 -24.29 -6.68
C GLN A 7 -4.65 -23.32 -7.73
N THR A 8 -5.96 -23.17 -7.81
CA THR A 8 -6.61 -22.14 -8.62
C THR A 8 -6.73 -20.86 -7.80
N ILE A 9 -5.93 -19.84 -8.16
CA ILE A 9 -5.99 -18.52 -7.52
C ILE A 9 -7.00 -17.66 -8.27
N ARG A 10 -7.87 -16.94 -7.54
CA ARG A 10 -8.77 -15.97 -8.17
C ARG A 10 -7.92 -14.82 -8.73
N TRP A 11 -8.08 -14.53 -10.02
CA TRP A 11 -7.46 -13.36 -10.63
C TRP A 11 -7.97 -12.09 -9.95
N GLN A 12 -7.04 -11.19 -9.63
CA GLN A 12 -7.31 -9.85 -9.11
C GLN A 12 -6.69 -8.86 -10.09
N ASP A 13 -7.40 -7.77 -10.40
CA ASP A 13 -6.86 -6.74 -11.28
C ASP A 13 -5.68 -6.06 -10.58
N PRO A 14 -4.45 -6.13 -11.12
CA PRO A 14 -3.28 -5.53 -10.47
C PRO A 14 -3.39 -4.01 -10.29
N ARG A 15 -4.30 -3.34 -11.01
CA ARG A 15 -4.58 -1.90 -10.85
C ARG A 15 -5.41 -1.60 -9.60
N GLU A 16 -6.13 -2.60 -9.09
CA GLU A 16 -6.97 -2.51 -7.88
C GLU A 16 -6.23 -2.98 -6.63
N LEU A 17 -5.04 -3.55 -6.78
CA LEU A 17 -4.19 -3.95 -5.66
C LEU A 17 -3.45 -2.73 -5.12
N THR A 18 -4.04 -2.07 -4.12
CA THR A 18 -3.49 -0.86 -3.50
C THR A 18 -3.32 -0.97 -1.99
N ASP A 19 -2.24 -0.36 -1.49
CA ASP A 19 -2.01 -0.06 -0.08
C ASP A 19 -2.19 1.45 0.15
N VAL A 20 -2.28 1.88 1.41
CA VAL A 20 -2.28 3.29 1.78
C VAL A 20 -0.97 3.69 2.46
N GLY A 21 -0.46 4.87 2.10
CA GLY A 21 0.72 5.48 2.70
C GLY A 21 0.52 6.97 2.97
N VAL A 22 1.54 7.58 3.59
CA VAL A 22 1.62 9.03 3.76
C VAL A 22 2.88 9.55 3.10
N LEU A 23 2.72 10.47 2.14
CA LEU A 23 3.80 11.22 1.51
C LEU A 23 4.15 12.40 2.41
N LEU A 24 5.40 12.46 2.84
CA LEU A 24 5.95 13.56 3.63
C LEU A 24 6.29 14.75 2.72
N ALA A 25 6.39 15.94 3.31
CA ALA A 25 6.74 17.16 2.56
C ALA A 25 8.09 17.11 1.82
N ASN A 26 8.99 16.23 2.25
CA ASN A 26 10.28 16.00 1.59
C ASN A 26 10.21 15.00 0.40
N GLY A 27 9.01 14.58 0.01
CA GLY A 27 8.79 13.64 -1.10
C GLY A 27 9.05 12.18 -0.75
N ARG A 28 9.37 11.85 0.50
CA ARG A 28 9.53 10.46 0.96
C ARG A 28 8.22 9.92 1.50
N LEU A 29 8.02 8.61 1.42
CA LEU A 29 6.95 7.94 2.15
C LEU A 29 7.31 7.82 3.64
N ALA A 30 6.30 7.91 4.50
CA ALA A 30 6.43 7.60 5.91
C ALA A 30 6.90 6.14 6.09
N PRO A 31 7.86 5.86 7.00
CA PRO A 31 8.40 4.52 7.21
C PRO A 31 7.47 3.67 8.09
N ARG A 32 6.20 3.60 7.71
CA ARG A 32 5.13 2.91 8.44
C ARG A 32 4.08 2.40 7.47
N ARG A 33 3.54 1.20 7.73
CA ARG A 33 2.36 0.67 7.04
C ARG A 33 1.09 1.08 7.79
N PHE A 34 0.02 1.32 7.03
CA PHE A 34 -1.30 1.65 7.57
C PHE A 34 -2.28 0.55 7.14
N ALA A 35 -3.13 0.13 8.07
CA ALA A 35 -4.16 -0.88 7.80
C ALA A 35 -5.37 -0.30 7.07
N SER A 36 -5.55 1.03 7.09
CA SER A 36 -6.67 1.69 6.41
C SER A 36 -6.36 3.15 6.09
N ARG A 37 -7.12 3.70 5.13
CA ARG A 37 -7.06 5.12 4.79
C ARG A 37 -7.38 6.02 5.99
N ALA A 38 -8.32 5.62 6.84
CA ALA A 38 -8.67 6.36 8.04
C ALA A 38 -7.50 6.41 9.04
N GLU A 39 -6.76 5.31 9.21
CA GLU A 39 -5.56 5.29 10.05
C GLU A 39 -4.49 6.24 9.51
N ALA A 40 -4.23 6.20 8.20
CA ALA A 40 -3.27 7.09 7.56
C ALA A 40 -3.67 8.58 7.71
N GLN A 41 -4.95 8.89 7.56
CA GLN A 41 -5.50 10.23 7.75
C GLN A 41 -5.38 10.73 9.19
N ALA A 42 -5.60 9.86 10.18
CA ALA A 42 -5.46 10.22 11.59
C ALA A 42 -3.99 10.45 11.99
N TRP A 43 -3.04 9.83 11.29
CA TRP A 43 -1.62 10.01 11.53
C TRP A 43 -1.02 11.22 10.81
N ALA A 44 -1.44 11.46 9.56
CA ALA A 44 -0.90 12.51 8.72
C ALA A 44 -1.13 13.91 9.32
N ARG A 45 -0.21 14.82 9.03
CA ARG A 45 -0.25 16.25 9.36
C ARG A 45 -0.36 17.09 8.09
N PRO A 46 -1.57 17.35 7.56
CA PRO A 46 -1.74 18.13 6.34
C PRO A 46 -1.13 19.54 6.43
N GLU A 47 -1.14 20.14 7.63
CA GLU A 47 -0.53 21.44 7.90
C GLU A 47 1.00 21.44 7.78
N ALA A 48 1.63 20.27 7.87
CA ALA A 48 3.05 20.06 7.62
C ALA A 48 3.34 19.72 6.14
N GLY A 49 2.34 19.73 5.26
CA GLY A 49 2.47 19.39 3.84
C GLY A 49 2.41 17.89 3.54
N GLU A 50 1.99 17.06 4.51
CA GLU A 50 1.85 15.62 4.33
C GLU A 50 0.56 15.26 3.58
N GLN A 51 0.60 14.18 2.79
CA GLN A 51 -0.53 13.76 1.96
C GLN A 51 -0.78 12.25 2.08
N VAL A 52 -2.04 11.85 2.25
CA VAL A 52 -2.43 10.44 2.19
C VAL A 52 -2.54 10.02 0.73
N VAL A 53 -1.80 8.97 0.37
CA VAL A 53 -1.70 8.48 -1.01
C VAL A 53 -2.03 6.99 -1.10
N GLU A 54 -2.52 6.57 -2.26
CA GLU A 54 -2.68 5.15 -2.60
C GLU A 54 -1.46 4.68 -3.38
N LEU A 55 -0.95 3.51 -2.99
CA LEU A 55 0.25 2.92 -3.54
C LEU A 55 -0.14 1.62 -4.24
N ASN A 56 0.19 1.47 -5.52
CA ASN A 56 -0.02 0.21 -6.20
C ASN A 56 0.97 -0.84 -5.66
N THR A 57 0.47 -1.92 -5.06
CA THR A 57 1.30 -2.91 -4.38
C THR A 57 2.17 -3.73 -5.33
N VAL A 58 1.78 -3.82 -6.60
CA VAL A 58 2.56 -4.52 -7.65
C VAL A 58 3.81 -3.73 -8.03
N CYS A 59 3.77 -2.41 -7.93
CA CYS A 59 4.88 -1.52 -8.30
C CYS A 59 5.77 -1.13 -7.10
N GLN A 60 5.49 -1.64 -5.91
CA GLN A 60 6.31 -1.35 -4.73
C GLN A 60 7.62 -2.15 -4.82
N CYS A 61 8.69 -1.49 -5.24
CA CYS A 61 10.05 -2.01 -5.08
C CYS A 61 10.43 -1.86 -3.60
N ASP A 62 10.22 -2.92 -2.82
CA ASP A 62 10.62 -3.12 -1.42
C ASP A 62 10.52 -1.86 -0.52
N LEU A 63 9.41 -1.77 0.23
CA LEU A 63 9.30 -0.93 1.42
C LEU A 63 10.35 -1.30 2.47
#